data_AF-A0A0G1CXQ3-F1
#
_entry.id   AF-A0A0G1CXQ3-F1
#
_cell.length_a   1.000
_cell.length_b   1.000
_cell.length_c   1.000
_cell.angle_alpha   90.00
_cell.angle_beta   90.00
_cell.angle_gamma   90.00
#
_symmetry.space_group_name_H-M   'P 1'
#
loop_
_entity.id
_entity.type
_entity.pdbx_description
1 polymer ?
#
loop_
_entity_poly.entity_id
_entity_poly.type
_entity_poly.pdbx_seq_one_letter_code
_entity_poly.pdbx_strand_id
1 'polypeptide(L)'
;MIWYFSLPIIFLIVIVHFLKDITQDILKIHTFLDLLGNVNEDLSVFPPFIRQIIVALGFISIGIEAFLIAAIPKVIKNKESSKLEKYVIASLLFLVIYFLSVILMDPRYRL
;
A
#
# COMPACT_ATOMS: atom_id res chain seq x y z
N MET A 1 3.45 -16.24 -16.23
CA MET A 1 4.86 -15.99 -16.56
C MET A 1 5.20 -14.50 -16.68
N ILE A 2 4.43 -13.70 -17.43
CA ILE A 2 4.69 -12.25 -17.64
C ILE A 2 4.69 -11.44 -16.34
N TRP A 3 3.83 -11.78 -15.37
CA TRP A 3 3.71 -11.02 -14.12
C TRP A 3 4.95 -11.11 -13.20
N TYR A 4 5.79 -12.16 -13.33
CA TYR A 4 7.06 -12.24 -12.58
C TYR A 4 8.06 -11.17 -13.01
N PHE A 5 7.93 -10.62 -14.23
CA PHE A 5 8.76 -9.52 -14.70
C PHE A 5 8.39 -8.18 -14.06
N SER A 6 7.11 -7.99 -13.70
CA SER A 6 6.67 -6.78 -12.99
C SER A 6 6.93 -6.83 -11.49
N LEU A 7 7.13 -8.01 -10.90
CA LEU A 7 7.38 -8.17 -9.46
C LEU A 7 8.53 -7.32 -8.91
N PRO A 8 9.72 -7.21 -9.54
CA PRO A 8 10.78 -6.34 -9.05
C PRO A 8 10.38 -4.86 -9.01
N ILE A 9 9.62 -4.39 -10.00
CA ILE A 9 9.12 -3.01 -10.07
C ILE A 9 8.09 -2.78 -8.95
N ILE A 10 7.12 -3.70 -8.81
CA ILE A 10 6.13 -3.66 -7.74
C ILE A 10 6.81 -3.69 -6.37
N PHE A 11 7.83 -4.53 -6.19
CA PHE A 11 8.59 -4.63 -4.96
C PHE A 11 9.25 -3.31 -4.58
N LEU A 12 9.87 -2.62 -5.55
CA LEU A 12 10.47 -1.31 -5.32
C LEU A 12 9.41 -0.29 -4.91
N ILE A 13 8.25 -0.28 -5.58
CA ILE A 13 7.13 0.62 -5.23
C ILE A 13 6.66 0.35 -3.80
N VAL A 14 6.47 -0.92 -3.42
CA VAL A 14 6.05 -1.31 -2.06
C VAL A 14 7.08 -0.87 -1.03
N ILE A 15 8.39 -1.03 -1.29
CA ILE A 15 9.44 -0.55 -0.38
C ILE A 15 9.37 0.97 -0.22
N VAL A 16 9.28 1.71 -1.32
CA VAL A 16 9.24 3.18 -1.29
C VAL A 16 8.02 3.66 -0.53
N HIS A 17 6.85 3.05 -0.77
CA HIS A 17 5.61 3.36 -0.06
C HIS A 17 5.74 3.06 1.44
N PHE A 18 6.19 1.85 1.78
CA PHE A 18 6.37 1.46 3.17
C PHE A 18 7.33 2.38 3.92
N LEU A 19 8.46 2.74 3.30
CA LEU A 19 9.40 3.67 3.91
C LEU A 19 8.77 5.05 4.12
N LYS A 20 7.97 5.52 3.17
CA LYS A 20 7.23 6.78 3.28
C LYS A 20 6.22 6.73 4.43
N ASP A 21 5.42 5.68 4.57
CA ASP A 21 4.44 5.54 5.66
C ASP A 21 5.14 5.45 7.02
N ILE A 22 6.24 4.70 7.12
CA ILE A 22 7.06 4.66 8.35
C ILE A 22 7.60 6.05 8.70
N THR A 23 8.18 6.78 7.74
CA THR A 23 8.78 8.09 8.03
C THR A 23 7.74 9.15 8.33
N GLN A 24 6.66 9.22 7.56
CA GLN A 24 5.63 10.26 7.66
C GLN A 24 4.63 9.98 8.79
N ASP A 25 4.03 8.79 8.82
CA ASP A 25 2.89 8.51 9.69
C ASP A 25 3.33 8.02 11.07
N ILE A 26 4.38 7.21 11.13
CA ILE A 26 4.88 6.67 12.40
C ILE A 26 5.91 7.62 13.03
N LEU A 27 6.97 7.95 12.29
CA LEU A 27 8.09 8.72 12.84
C LEU A 27 7.90 10.24 12.76
N LYS A 28 6.96 10.73 11.93
CA LYS A 28 6.70 12.15 11.69
C LYS A 28 7.95 12.94 11.23
N ILE A 29 8.82 12.30 10.47
CA ILE A 29 10.05 12.85 9.91
C ILE A 29 9.81 13.26 8.46
N HIS A 30 10.23 14.47 8.10
CA HIS A 30 10.18 14.94 6.72
C HIS A 30 11.35 14.36 5.93
N THR A 31 11.07 13.77 4.78
CA THR A 31 12.08 13.10 3.95
C THR A 31 11.94 13.49 2.49
N PHE A 32 12.94 13.17 1.66
CA PHE A 32 12.83 13.40 0.21
C PHE A 32 11.66 12.62 -0.43
N LEU A 33 11.15 11.58 0.25
CA LEU A 33 9.96 10.83 -0.18
C LEU A 33 8.68 11.68 -0.11
N ASP A 34 8.69 12.78 0.63
CA ASP A 34 7.57 13.71 0.73
C ASP A 34 7.31 14.43 -0.60
N LEU A 35 8.32 14.49 -1.48
CA LEU A 35 8.20 15.02 -2.85
C LEU A 35 7.26 14.19 -3.72
N LEU A 36 7.00 12.92 -3.34
CA LEU A 36 6.03 12.06 -4.02
C LEU A 36 4.57 12.45 -3.68
N GLY A 37 4.39 13.43 -2.79
CA GLY A 37 3.09 13.92 -2.36
C GLY A 37 2.47 13.05 -1.28
N ASN A 38 1.55 13.63 -0.51
CA ASN A 38 0.70 12.90 0.41
C ASN A 38 -0.75 12.95 -0.05
N VAL A 39 -1.50 11.86 0.17
CA VAL A 39 -2.95 11.84 -0.07
C VAL A 39 -3.62 12.40 1.16
N ASN A 40 -4.40 13.46 0.98
CA ASN A 40 -5.10 14.16 2.07
C ASN A 40 -6.57 13.76 2.01
N GLU A 41 -6.86 12.59 2.56
CA GLU A 41 -8.21 12.03 2.58
C GLU A 41 -9.17 12.92 3.36
N ASP A 42 -10.23 13.41 2.71
CA ASP A 42 -11.30 14.14 3.39
C ASP A 42 -12.33 13.15 3.96
N LEU A 43 -12.11 12.78 5.22
CA LEU A 43 -13.00 11.90 5.95
C LEU A 43 -14.25 12.62 6.48
N SER A 44 -14.37 13.94 6.32
CA SER A 44 -15.44 14.75 6.92
C SER A 44 -16.84 14.36 6.43
N VAL A 45 -16.93 13.80 5.23
CA VAL A 45 -18.18 13.37 4.59
C VAL A 45 -18.71 12.02 5.10
N PHE A 46 -17.90 11.26 5.84
CA PHE A 46 -18.28 9.91 6.29
C PHE A 46 -18.79 9.87 7.74
N PRO A 47 -19.74 8.97 8.07
CA PRO A 47 -20.14 8.70 9.44
C PRO A 47 -18.97 8.20 10.31
N PRO A 48 -18.99 8.42 11.64
CA PRO A 48 -17.87 8.06 12.53
C PRO A 48 -17.39 6.61 12.41
N PHE A 49 -18.33 5.66 12.28
CA PHE A 49 -18.01 4.24 12.12
C PHE A 49 -17.20 3.96 10.85
N ILE A 50 -17.56 4.59 9.73
CA ILE A 50 -16.87 4.41 8.45
C ILE A 50 -15.47 5.03 8.51
N ARG A 51 -15.30 6.17 9.19
CA ARG A 51 -13.97 6.78 9.40
C ARG A 51 -13.03 5.83 10.16
N GLN A 52 -13.53 5.19 11.21
CA GLN A 52 -12.75 4.23 11.98
C GLN A 52 -12.31 3.03 11.13
N ILE A 53 -13.19 2.54 10.24
CA ILE A 53 -12.84 1.48 9.29
C ILE A 53 -11.73 1.94 8.36
N ILE A 54 -11.84 3.13 7.76
CA ILE A 54 -10.82 3.66 6.83
C ILE A 54 -9.46 3.77 7.53
N VAL A 55 -9.43 4.37 8.73
CA VAL A 55 -8.20 4.47 9.53
C VAL A 55 -7.63 3.09 9.87
N ALA A 56 -8.47 2.12 10.25
CA ALA A 56 -8.02 0.76 10.53
C ALA A 56 -7.45 0.07 9.28
N LEU A 57 -8.04 0.32 8.10
CA LEU A 57 -7.54 -0.20 6.82
C LEU A 57 -6.16 0.37 6.47
N GLY A 58 -5.87 1.62 6.84
CA GLY A 58 -4.53 2.20 6.72
C GLY A 58 -3.49 1.50 7.60
N PHE A 59 -3.82 1.17 8.85
CA PHE A 59 -2.91 0.34 9.66
C PHE A 59 -2.71 -1.07 9.09
N ILE A 60 -3.77 -1.64 8.51
CA ILE A 60 -3.70 -2.94 7.83
C ILE A 60 -2.83 -2.85 6.57
N SER A 61 -2.87 -1.76 5.80
CA SER A 61 -2.04 -1.59 4.60
C SER A 61 -0.55 -1.64 4.95
N ILE A 62 -0.13 -0.96 6.03
CA ILE A 62 1.26 -1.02 6.52
C ILE A 62 1.67 -2.47 6.84
N GLY A 63 0.80 -3.23 7.50
CA GLY A 63 1.05 -4.65 7.79
C GLY A 63 1.16 -5.52 6.53
N ILE A 64 0.32 -5.24 5.53
CA ILE A 64 0.35 -5.93 4.23
C ILE A 64 1.62 -5.57 3.46
N GLU A 65 2.06 -4.32 3.49
CA GLU A 65 3.30 -3.88 2.86
C GLU A 65 4.52 -4.57 3.48
N ALA A 66 4.60 -4.62 4.82
CA ALA A 66 5.64 -5.36 5.52
C ALA A 66 5.64 -6.86 5.12
N PHE A 67 4.46 -7.48 5.02
CA PHE A 67 4.32 -8.84 4.52
C PHE A 67 4.85 -8.99 3.09
N LEU A 68 4.48 -8.08 2.19
CA LEU A 68 4.89 -8.08 0.78
C LEU A 68 6.40 -7.91 0.63
N ILE A 69 7.04 -7.08 1.47
CA ILE A 69 8.50 -6.91 1.48
C ILE A 69 9.21 -8.26 1.75
N ALA A 70 8.67 -9.09 2.63
CA ALA A 70 9.23 -10.42 2.90
C ALA A 70 8.79 -11.48 1.89
N ALA A 71 7.58 -11.39 1.36
CA ALA A 71 6.96 -12.41 0.52
C ALA A 71 7.40 -12.32 -0.95
N ILE A 72 7.48 -11.11 -1.52
CA ILE A 72 7.81 -10.92 -2.95
C ILE A 72 9.20 -11.52 -3.30
N PRO A 73 10.29 -11.26 -2.54
CA PRO A 73 11.59 -11.87 -2.84
C PRO A 73 11.56 -13.40 -2.80
N LYS A 74 10.76 -13.98 -1.89
CA LYS A 74 10.59 -15.44 -1.79
C LYS A 74 9.85 -15.99 -3.02
N VAL A 75 8.83 -15.30 -3.51
CA VAL A 75 8.11 -15.70 -4.74
C VAL A 75 9.00 -15.57 -5.98
N ILE A 76 9.81 -14.50 -6.08
CA ILE A 76 10.77 -14.32 -7.18
C ILE A 76 11.82 -15.46 -7.18
N LYS A 77 12.35 -15.80 -6.01
CA LYS A 77 13.38 -16.85 -5.85
C LYS A 77 12.80 -18.25 -6.07
N ASN A 78 11.63 -18.54 -5.53
CA ASN A 78 11.00 -19.85 -5.55
C ASN A 78 9.71 -19.83 -6.39
N LYS A 79 9.89 -19.98 -7.71
CA LYS A 79 8.82 -19.93 -8.73
C LYS A 79 7.72 -21.02 -8.59
N GLU A 80 7.82 -21.92 -7.62
CA GLU A 80 6.89 -23.04 -7.41
C GLU A 80 5.91 -22.84 -6.24
N SER A 81 6.05 -21.75 -5.47
CA SER A 81 5.24 -21.55 -4.26
C SER A 81 3.84 -20.98 -4.55
N SER A 82 2.96 -21.84 -5.08
CA SER A 82 1.61 -21.48 -5.54
C SER A 82 0.69 -20.86 -4.46
N LYS A 83 0.88 -21.20 -3.18
CA LYS A 83 0.10 -20.60 -2.07
C LYS A 83 0.57 -19.18 -1.74
N LEU A 84 1.89 -18.98 -1.63
CA LEU A 84 2.45 -17.66 -1.34
C LEU A 84 2.17 -16.66 -2.47
N GLU A 85 2.26 -17.12 -3.72
CA GLU A 85 1.88 -16.34 -4.91
C GLU A 85 0.44 -15.82 -4.79
N LYS A 86 -0.52 -16.66 -4.40
CA LYS A 86 -1.92 -16.23 -4.19
C LYS A 86 -2.06 -15.16 -3.11
N TYR A 87 -1.35 -15.30 -1.99
CA TYR A 87 -1.37 -14.30 -0.93
C TYR A 87 -0.74 -12.97 -1.36
N VAL A 88 0.36 -13.01 -2.12
CA VAL A 88 0.97 -11.81 -2.72
C VAL A 88 -0.01 -11.13 -3.67
N ILE A 89 -0.65 -11.88 -4.57
CA ILE A 89 -1.64 -11.32 -5.52
C ILE A 89 -2.83 -10.71 -4.78
N ALA A 90 -3.39 -11.40 -3.79
CA ALA A 90 -4.51 -10.90 -3.00
C ALA A 90 -4.14 -9.62 -2.23
N SER A 91 -2.94 -9.59 -1.66
CA SER A 91 -2.39 -8.42 -0.94
C SER A 91 -2.20 -7.22 -1.88
N LEU A 92 -1.64 -7.44 -3.06
CA LEU A 92 -1.47 -6.38 -4.07
C LEU A 92 -2.83 -5.86 -4.55
N LEU A 93 -3.80 -6.74 -4.77
CA LEU A 93 -5.15 -6.35 -5.17
C LEU A 93 -5.82 -5.50 -4.09
N PHE A 94 -5.70 -5.90 -2.82
CA PHE A 94 -6.18 -5.12 -1.69
C PHE A 94 -5.55 -3.72 -1.67
N LEU A 95 -4.21 -3.62 -1.77
CA LEU A 95 -3.51 -2.32 -1.75
C LEU A 95 -3.96 -1.43 -2.91
N VAL A 96 -4.12 -1.97 -4.11
CA VAL A 96 -4.62 -1.19 -5.27
C VAL A 96 -6.02 -0.66 -5.00
N ILE A 97 -6.94 -1.49 -4.51
CA ILE A 97 -8.31 -1.06 -4.21
C ILE A 97 -8.31 0.00 -3.09
N TYR A 98 -7.52 -0.23 -2.03
CA TYR A 98 -7.41 0.68 -0.91
C TYR A 98 -6.85 2.04 -1.37
N PHE A 99 -5.72 2.05 -2.07
CA PHE A 99 -5.09 3.27 -2.58
C PHE A 99 -5.99 4.06 -3.54
N LEU A 100 -6.70 3.38 -4.44
CA LEU A 100 -7.68 4.05 -5.29
C LEU A 100 -8.81 4.68 -4.47
N SER A 101 -9.27 3.98 -3.43
CA SER A 101 -10.34 4.47 -2.56
C SER A 101 -9.92 5.75 -1.83
N VAL A 102 -8.72 5.78 -1.24
CA VAL A 102 -8.21 6.95 -0.51
C VAL A 102 -7.88 8.12 -1.45
N ILE A 103 -7.39 7.85 -2.67
CA ILE A 103 -7.18 8.91 -3.69
C ILE A 103 -8.51 9.58 -4.07
N LEU A 104 -9.59 8.80 -4.24
CA LEU A 104 -10.92 9.34 -4.54
C LEU A 104 -11.51 10.13 -3.36
N MET A 105 -11.08 9.85 -2.14
CA MET A 105 -11.48 10.59 -0.95
C MET A 105 -10.74 11.93 -0.81
N ASP A 106 -9.63 12.15 -1.51
CA ASP A 106 -8.91 13.41 -1.49
C ASP A 106 -9.60 14.47 -2.38
N PRO A 107 -10.00 15.63 -1.81
CA PRO A 107 -10.73 16.68 -2.54
C PRO A 107 -10.01 17.20 -3.78
N ARG A 108 -8.67 17.14 -3.83
CA ARG A 108 -7.89 17.64 -4.97
C ARG A 108 -8.09 16.81 -6.24
N TYR A 109 -8.58 15.58 -6.10
CA TYR A 109 -8.82 14.65 -7.21
C TYR A 109 -10.32 14.42 -7.49
N ARG A 110 -11.21 15.11 -6.78
CA ARG A 110 -12.65 15.14 -7.09
C ARG A 110 -12.87 16.12 -8.26
N LEU A 111 -13.13 15.59 -9.45
CA LEU A 111 -13.55 16.36 -10.64
C LEU A 111 -14.88 17.09 -10.39
#